data_AF-A0A9P9Q0S9-F1
#
_entry.id   AF-A0A9P9Q0S9-F1
#
_cell.length_a   1.000
_cell.length_b   1.000
_cell.length_c   1.000
_cell.angle_alpha   90.00
_cell.angle_beta   90.00
_cell.angle_gamma   90.00
#
_symmetry.space_group_name_H-M   'P 1'
#
loop_
_entity.id
_entity.type
_entity.pdbx_description
1 polymer ?
#
loop_
_entity_poly.entity_id
_entity_poly.type
_entity_poly.pdbx_seq_one_letter_code
_entity_poly.pdbx_strand_id
1 'polypeptide(L)'
;MMSTNPRSRTTPHIPTASPYTPTPPPRRAGISTRGVRVLDPNIPLATPTASPAPTRVTAAAHYTLAPTVPRPFAGTLDASLDAILAFGHEHASSNAGVQAVVDTLLRPVDSATNWPVLLRGVYLRAKGREMLEEMMYLVTRTLVPEQVAENRDMMARLYERRKHLAIRMVWRYDMLGEWRGEGVASVPPTVDGDGNVIGSGVEYAGETASRYGDGDVEMRDADAHINGNAWKRRTLMPNIIPTLIAAPKGGWTTHAVRERMKHHPTALDAYMLLSDEAVSTWSDQNLLCMTAQIALQWQWLRKNNEIFAEMEVYGYEELDCKADECDWIVDDARKKRGVAVDVPE
;
A
#
# COMPACT_ATOMS: atom_id res chain seq x y z
N MET A 1 73.83 30.84 -3.13
CA MET A 1 72.46 30.26 -3.15
C MET A 1 72.31 29.48 -4.44
N MET A 2 72.00 28.20 -4.32
CA MET A 2 72.30 27.17 -5.32
C MET A 2 71.27 27.07 -6.46
N SER A 3 71.83 26.62 -7.59
CA SER A 3 71.30 26.42 -8.94
C SER A 3 70.03 25.59 -9.07
N THR A 4 69.23 25.98 -10.07
CA THR A 4 68.06 25.31 -10.63
C THR A 4 68.39 23.98 -11.32
N ASN A 5 67.50 22.99 -11.20
CA ASN A 5 67.57 21.71 -11.90
C ASN A 5 66.26 21.48 -12.69
N PRO A 6 66.30 21.27 -14.02
CA PRO A 6 65.11 20.97 -14.81
C PRO A 6 64.89 19.45 -14.92
N ARG A 7 63.69 18.98 -14.57
CA ARG A 7 63.28 17.58 -14.80
C ARG A 7 62.47 17.47 -16.10
N SER A 8 63.05 16.75 -17.05
CA SER A 8 62.45 16.26 -18.29
C SER A 8 61.18 15.46 -18.04
N ARG A 9 60.15 15.75 -18.84
CA ARG A 9 58.85 15.05 -18.85
C ARG A 9 58.84 14.10 -20.04
N THR A 10 59.06 12.81 -19.78
CA THR A 10 58.90 11.72 -20.75
C THR A 10 57.42 11.37 -20.85
N THR A 11 56.84 11.54 -22.03
CA THR A 11 55.48 11.09 -22.38
C THR A 11 55.47 9.58 -22.65
N PRO A 12 54.54 8.80 -22.08
CA PRO A 12 54.36 7.40 -22.46
C PRO A 12 53.55 7.26 -23.76
N HIS A 13 54.06 6.43 -24.66
CA HIS A 13 53.41 5.97 -25.88
C HIS A 13 52.14 5.16 -25.55
N ILE A 14 50.99 5.58 -26.10
CA ILE A 14 49.76 4.79 -26.12
C ILE A 14 49.77 3.93 -27.39
N PRO A 15 49.63 2.59 -27.29
CA PRO A 15 49.44 1.74 -28.46
C PRO A 15 48.00 1.85 -28.99
N THR A 16 47.90 2.20 -30.27
CA THR A 16 46.67 2.22 -31.08
C THR A 16 46.08 0.81 -31.19
N ALA A 17 44.95 0.56 -30.50
CA ALA A 17 44.16 -0.66 -30.66
C ALA A 17 43.08 -0.47 -31.74
N SER A 18 42.91 -1.55 -32.51
CA SER A 18 42.18 -1.71 -33.77
C SER A 18 40.64 -1.54 -33.66
N PRO A 19 39.94 -1.13 -34.73
CA PRO A 19 38.48 -1.03 -34.75
C PRO A 19 37.87 -2.37 -35.18
N TYR A 20 37.49 -3.21 -34.21
CA TYR A 20 36.58 -4.34 -34.47
C TYR A 20 35.19 -3.98 -33.97
N THR A 21 34.30 -3.70 -34.92
CA THR A 21 32.86 -3.58 -34.67
C THR A 21 32.26 -4.98 -34.77
N PRO A 22 31.73 -5.58 -33.69
CA PRO A 22 31.07 -6.88 -33.79
C PRO A 22 29.70 -6.72 -34.45
N THR A 23 29.53 -7.39 -35.58
CA THR A 23 28.26 -7.53 -36.30
C THR A 23 27.25 -8.34 -35.47
N PRO A 24 26.00 -7.90 -35.30
CA PRO A 24 24.99 -8.69 -34.58
C PRO A 24 24.56 -9.91 -35.41
N PRO A 25 24.29 -11.06 -34.77
CA PRO A 25 23.85 -12.27 -35.48
C PRO A 25 22.43 -12.11 -36.06
N PRO A 26 22.12 -12.80 -37.17
CA PRO A 26 20.84 -12.70 -37.85
C PRO A 26 19.68 -13.22 -36.99
N ARG A 27 18.63 -12.41 -36.84
CA ARG A 27 17.36 -12.80 -36.23
C ARG A 27 16.70 -13.90 -37.05
N ARG A 28 16.60 -15.11 -36.47
CA ARG A 28 15.80 -16.21 -37.01
C ARG A 28 14.32 -15.82 -36.89
N ALA A 29 13.65 -15.63 -38.02
CA ALA A 29 12.21 -15.43 -38.07
C ALA A 29 11.50 -16.68 -37.51
N GLY A 30 10.92 -16.53 -36.32
CA GLY A 30 10.11 -17.56 -35.67
C GLY A 30 8.84 -17.81 -36.49
N ILE A 31 8.73 -19.04 -36.98
CA ILE A 31 7.57 -19.61 -37.65
C ILE A 31 6.38 -19.56 -36.68
N SER A 32 5.32 -18.84 -37.08
CA SER A 32 4.02 -18.86 -36.40
C SER A 32 3.33 -20.20 -36.70
N THR A 33 3.44 -21.17 -35.79
CA THR A 33 2.63 -22.38 -35.82
C THR A 33 1.26 -22.08 -35.26
N ARG A 34 0.37 -21.59 -36.12
CA ARG A 34 -1.08 -21.57 -35.89
C ARG A 34 -1.55 -23.03 -35.86
N GLY A 35 -1.70 -23.59 -34.66
CA GLY A 35 -2.20 -24.95 -34.46
C GLY A 35 -3.61 -25.09 -35.02
N VAL A 36 -3.73 -25.73 -36.18
CA VAL A 36 -5.00 -26.20 -36.75
C VAL A 36 -5.36 -27.48 -35.99
N ARG A 37 -6.37 -27.41 -35.12
CA ARG A 37 -6.96 -28.61 -34.52
C ARG A 37 -7.72 -29.36 -35.62
N VAL A 38 -7.25 -30.56 -35.95
CA VAL A 38 -8.04 -31.55 -36.68
C VAL A 38 -9.09 -32.07 -35.68
N LEU A 39 -10.35 -31.70 -35.89
CA LEU A 39 -11.48 -32.24 -35.15
C LEU A 39 -11.83 -33.61 -35.73
N ASP A 40 -11.84 -34.62 -34.88
CA ASP A 40 -12.32 -35.97 -35.20
C ASP A 40 -13.84 -35.92 -35.46
N PRO A 41 -14.33 -36.31 -36.66
CA PRO A 41 -15.73 -36.20 -37.02
C PRO A 41 -16.67 -37.15 -36.26
N ASN A 42 -16.17 -38.03 -35.39
CA ASN A 42 -16.98 -39.02 -34.67
C ASN A 42 -17.25 -38.68 -33.19
N ILE A 43 -16.91 -37.48 -32.70
CA ILE A 43 -17.23 -37.08 -31.32
C ILE A 43 -18.60 -36.40 -31.30
N PRO A 44 -19.63 -36.97 -30.64
CA PRO A 44 -20.92 -36.32 -30.50
C PRO A 44 -20.74 -34.98 -29.78
N LEU A 45 -21.20 -33.91 -30.42
CA LEU A 45 -21.09 -32.53 -29.96
C LEU A 45 -21.90 -32.38 -28.65
N ALA A 46 -21.22 -32.51 -27.51
CA ALA A 46 -21.81 -32.14 -26.24
C ALA A 46 -22.11 -30.63 -26.28
N THR A 47 -23.38 -30.28 -26.18
CA THR A 47 -23.83 -28.89 -26.10
C THR A 47 -23.05 -28.19 -24.99
N PRO A 48 -22.24 -27.15 -25.28
CA PRO A 48 -21.49 -26.48 -24.24
C PRO A 48 -22.47 -25.85 -23.28
N THR A 49 -22.55 -26.40 -22.07
CA THR A 49 -23.25 -25.79 -20.94
C THR A 49 -22.74 -24.37 -20.81
N ALA A 50 -23.63 -23.39 -21.00
CA ALA A 50 -23.29 -21.98 -20.95
C ALA A 50 -22.62 -21.69 -19.60
N SER A 51 -21.30 -21.47 -19.62
CA SER A 51 -20.59 -21.00 -18.43
C SER A 51 -21.28 -19.72 -17.97
N PRO A 52 -21.64 -19.59 -16.68
CA PRO A 52 -22.23 -18.37 -16.17
C PRO A 52 -21.28 -17.20 -16.49
N ALA A 53 -21.82 -16.15 -17.11
CA ALA A 53 -21.06 -14.95 -17.39
C ALA A 53 -20.47 -14.42 -16.07
N PRO A 54 -19.18 -14.03 -16.04
CA PRO A 54 -18.56 -13.54 -14.82
C PRO A 54 -19.34 -12.32 -14.33
N THR A 55 -19.88 -12.42 -13.11
CA THR A 55 -20.57 -11.32 -12.43
C THR A 55 -19.59 -10.15 -12.31
N ARG A 56 -19.85 -9.06 -13.04
CA ARG A 56 -19.06 -7.83 -12.92
C ARG A 56 -19.32 -7.22 -11.56
N VAL A 57 -18.39 -7.42 -10.63
CA VAL A 57 -18.39 -6.72 -9.35
C VAL A 57 -18.16 -5.24 -9.65
N THR A 58 -19.19 -4.42 -9.44
CA THR A 58 -19.05 -2.97 -9.52
C THR A 58 -18.14 -2.52 -8.39
N ALA A 59 -17.03 -1.85 -8.73
CA ALA A 59 -16.15 -1.25 -7.73
C ALA A 59 -16.96 -0.35 -6.79
N ALA A 60 -16.66 -0.40 -5.49
CA ALA A 60 -17.35 0.41 -4.51
C ALA A 60 -17.26 1.91 -4.86
N ALA A 61 -18.32 2.68 -4.58
CA ALA A 61 -18.49 4.06 -5.07
C ALA A 61 -17.28 4.98 -4.79
N HIS A 62 -16.58 4.79 -3.66
CA HIS A 62 -15.43 5.61 -3.28
C HIS A 62 -14.21 5.48 -4.23
N TYR A 63 -14.06 4.39 -4.99
CA TYR A 63 -13.00 4.26 -6.00
C TYR A 63 -13.24 5.11 -7.25
N THR A 64 -14.48 5.58 -7.45
CA THR A 64 -14.87 6.36 -8.62
C THR A 64 -14.80 7.86 -8.41
N LEU A 65 -14.55 8.30 -7.16
CA LEU A 65 -14.42 9.72 -6.83
C LEU A 65 -13.16 10.32 -7.47
N ALA A 66 -13.23 11.60 -7.80
CA ALA A 66 -12.08 12.32 -8.35
C ALA A 66 -10.95 12.41 -7.29
N PRO A 67 -9.67 12.19 -7.66
CA PRO A 67 -8.56 12.36 -6.74
C PRO A 67 -8.38 13.84 -6.36
N THR A 68 -7.96 14.11 -5.12
CA THR A 68 -7.56 15.45 -4.67
C THR A 68 -6.20 15.81 -5.29
N VAL A 69 -6.14 16.95 -5.99
CA VAL A 69 -4.92 17.47 -6.63
C VAL A 69 -4.70 18.94 -6.22
N PRO A 70 -3.55 19.30 -5.61
CA PRO A 70 -2.43 18.41 -5.26
C PRO A 70 -2.80 17.41 -4.16
N ARG A 71 -2.08 16.27 -4.14
CA ARG A 71 -2.23 15.25 -3.08
C ARG A 71 -1.91 15.89 -1.73
N PRO A 72 -2.75 15.76 -0.69
CA PRO A 72 -2.56 16.41 0.61
C PRO A 72 -1.65 15.62 1.55
N PHE A 73 -0.91 14.63 1.02
CA PHE A 73 0.04 13.78 1.73
C PHE A 73 1.41 13.97 1.08
N ALA A 74 2.41 14.23 1.91
CA ALA A 74 3.79 14.41 1.44
C ALA A 74 4.31 13.09 0.84
N GLY A 75 3.93 11.96 1.43
CA GLY A 75 4.43 10.64 1.12
C GLY A 75 5.82 10.40 1.72
N THR A 76 6.03 10.81 2.97
CA THR A 76 7.31 10.63 3.66
C THR A 76 7.13 10.14 5.10
N LEU A 77 8.11 9.37 5.59
CA LEU A 77 8.19 9.01 7.00
C LEU A 77 8.29 10.25 7.90
N ASP A 78 9.06 11.27 7.50
CA ASP A 78 9.21 12.51 8.27
C ASP A 78 7.87 13.20 8.54
N ALA A 79 6.98 13.29 7.53
CA ALA A 79 5.66 13.86 7.71
C ALA A 79 4.79 13.05 8.69
N SER A 80 4.98 11.73 8.72
CA SER A 80 4.33 10.86 9.71
C SER A 80 4.87 11.12 11.12
N LEU A 81 6.19 11.23 11.28
CA LEU A 81 6.84 11.49 12.57
C LEU A 81 6.50 12.89 13.12
N ASP A 82 6.46 13.90 12.26
CA ASP A 82 6.03 15.24 12.62
C ASP A 82 4.57 15.26 13.10
N ALA A 83 3.68 14.52 12.43
CA ALA A 83 2.29 14.37 12.86
C ALA A 83 2.18 13.68 14.24
N ILE A 84 3.01 12.67 14.50
CA ILE A 84 3.09 11.98 15.80
C ILE A 84 3.57 12.92 16.90
N LEU A 85 4.60 13.74 16.61
CA LEU A 85 5.12 14.73 17.56
C LEU A 85 4.09 15.83 17.85
N ALA A 86 3.41 16.35 16.82
CA ALA A 86 2.35 17.34 16.98
C ALA A 86 1.20 16.78 17.84
N PHE A 87 0.78 15.54 17.58
CA PHE A 87 -0.22 14.83 18.38
C PHE A 87 0.20 14.69 19.84
N GLY A 88 1.44 14.25 20.08
CA GLY A 88 2.00 14.13 21.43
C GLY A 88 2.02 15.47 22.16
N HIS A 89 2.48 16.53 21.51
CA HIS A 89 2.54 17.87 22.10
C HIS A 89 1.15 18.38 22.52
N GLU A 90 0.15 18.24 21.66
CA GLU A 90 -1.22 18.69 21.94
C GLU A 90 -1.84 17.95 23.13
N HIS A 91 -1.60 16.64 23.22
CA HIS A 91 -2.29 15.79 24.19
C HIS A 91 -1.47 15.46 25.45
N ALA A 92 -0.19 15.86 25.52
CA ALA A 92 0.70 15.58 26.64
C ALA A 92 0.13 16.05 28.00
N SER A 93 -0.52 17.22 28.02
CA SER A 93 -1.12 17.79 29.23
C SER A 93 -2.43 17.10 29.63
N SER A 94 -3.16 16.56 28.66
CA SER A 94 -4.50 16.00 28.86
C SER A 94 -4.48 14.53 29.24
N ASN A 95 -3.50 13.77 28.74
CA ASN A 95 -3.41 12.33 29.00
C ASN A 95 -1.95 11.87 29.01
N ALA A 96 -1.37 11.72 30.21
CA ALA A 96 0.01 11.27 30.37
C ALA A 96 0.26 9.80 29.94
N GLY A 97 -0.77 9.05 29.51
CA GLY A 97 -0.61 7.75 28.85
C GLY A 97 -0.21 7.88 27.38
N VAL A 98 -0.52 9.01 26.74
CA VAL A 98 -0.24 9.27 25.32
C VAL A 98 1.25 9.25 25.03
N GLN A 99 2.09 9.73 25.96
CA GLN A 99 3.53 9.78 25.74
C GLN A 99 4.13 8.40 25.49
N ALA A 100 3.68 7.35 26.18
CA ALA A 100 4.18 6.00 25.95
C ALA A 100 3.84 5.48 24.55
N VAL A 101 2.68 5.86 24.02
CA VAL A 101 2.25 5.54 22.65
C VAL A 101 3.08 6.31 21.62
N VAL A 102 3.26 7.62 21.84
CA VAL A 102 4.09 8.49 20.99
C VAL A 102 5.53 7.98 20.94
N ASP A 103 6.14 7.71 22.09
CA ASP A 103 7.50 7.18 22.19
C ASP A 103 7.63 5.84 21.44
N THR A 104 6.59 5.00 21.48
CA THR A 104 6.57 3.73 20.76
C THR A 104 6.47 3.93 19.25
N LEU A 105 5.62 4.85 18.79
CA LEU A 105 5.46 5.17 17.37
C LEU A 105 6.73 5.79 16.76
N LEU A 106 7.49 6.58 17.53
CA LEU A 106 8.71 7.24 17.08
C LEU A 106 9.92 6.29 17.00
N ARG A 107 9.90 5.17 17.73
CA ARG A 107 10.96 4.15 17.67
C ARG A 107 10.96 3.41 16.33
N PRO A 108 12.07 2.73 15.99
CA PRO A 108 12.07 1.73 14.92
C PRO A 108 10.97 0.69 15.13
N VAL A 109 10.46 0.12 14.04
CA VAL A 109 9.35 -0.84 14.09
C VAL A 109 9.73 -2.09 14.88
N ASP A 110 8.96 -2.41 15.91
CA ASP A 110 9.08 -3.65 16.68
C ASP A 110 7.81 -4.50 16.56
N SER A 111 7.92 -5.68 15.95
CA SER A 111 6.80 -6.63 15.80
C SER A 111 6.31 -7.23 17.12
N ALA A 112 7.09 -7.13 18.20
CA ALA A 112 6.69 -7.57 19.53
C ALA A 112 5.90 -6.51 20.31
N THR A 113 5.64 -5.34 19.71
CA THR A 113 4.89 -4.25 20.36
C THR A 113 3.49 -4.71 20.77
N ASN A 114 3.19 -4.67 22.08
CA ASN A 114 1.87 -5.01 22.61
C ASN A 114 0.93 -3.79 22.59
N TRP A 115 0.39 -3.49 21.41
CA TRP A 115 -0.52 -2.36 21.19
C TRP A 115 -1.74 -2.35 22.13
N PRO A 116 -2.45 -3.46 22.38
CA PRO A 116 -3.58 -3.46 23.30
C PRO A 116 -3.22 -3.01 24.72
N VAL A 117 -2.05 -3.39 25.24
CA VAL A 117 -1.59 -2.99 26.58
C VAL A 117 -1.23 -1.50 26.61
N LEU A 118 -0.50 -1.02 25.60
CA LEU A 118 -0.14 0.41 25.50
C LEU A 118 -1.39 1.30 25.42
N LEU A 119 -2.34 0.95 24.55
CA LEU A 119 -3.57 1.70 24.35
C LEU A 119 -4.52 1.61 25.54
N ARG A 120 -4.54 0.47 26.26
CA ARG A 120 -5.25 0.37 27.55
C ARG A 120 -4.71 1.38 28.56
N GLY A 121 -3.40 1.64 28.57
CA GLY A 121 -2.79 2.65 29.42
C GLY A 121 -3.25 4.09 29.13
N VAL A 122 -3.64 4.38 27.89
CA VAL A 122 -4.26 5.65 27.48
C VAL A 122 -5.74 5.69 27.88
N TYR A 123 -6.46 4.59 27.61
CA TYR A 123 -7.89 4.45 27.86
C TYR A 123 -8.27 4.59 29.34
N LEU A 124 -7.46 4.07 30.26
CA LEU A 124 -7.73 4.12 31.70
C LEU A 124 -7.56 5.51 32.32
N ARG A 125 -7.21 6.54 31.54
CA ARG A 125 -7.00 7.91 32.02
C ARG A 125 -8.17 8.81 31.65
N ALA A 126 -8.12 10.06 32.14
CA ALA A 126 -9.10 11.07 31.78
C ALA A 126 -9.22 11.22 30.26
N LYS A 127 -10.45 11.32 29.76
CA LYS A 127 -10.76 11.39 28.32
C LYS A 127 -10.21 10.21 27.51
N GLY A 128 -10.06 9.04 28.13
CA GLY A 128 -9.43 7.88 27.51
C GLY A 128 -10.09 7.43 26.21
N ARG A 129 -11.43 7.42 26.13
CA ARG A 129 -12.16 7.11 24.89
C ARG A 129 -11.88 8.13 23.79
N GLU A 130 -12.07 9.42 24.08
CA GLU A 130 -11.79 10.51 23.12
C GLU A 130 -10.35 10.42 22.59
N MET A 131 -9.39 10.08 23.47
CA MET A 131 -7.99 9.92 23.09
C MET A 131 -7.73 8.71 22.21
N LEU A 132 -8.45 7.59 22.43
CA LEU A 132 -8.38 6.43 21.53
C LEU A 132 -8.94 6.77 20.15
N GLU A 133 -10.05 7.51 20.08
CA GLU A 133 -10.60 7.97 18.81
C GLU A 133 -9.61 8.88 18.07
N GLU A 134 -9.05 9.89 18.76
CA GLU A 134 -8.02 10.76 18.20
C GLU A 134 -6.79 9.99 17.70
N MET A 135 -6.30 9.03 18.48
CA MET A 135 -5.20 8.15 18.09
C MET A 135 -5.55 7.33 16.84
N MET A 136 -6.77 6.79 16.78
CA MET A 136 -7.20 6.03 15.62
C MET A 136 -7.29 6.93 14.38
N TYR A 137 -7.79 8.15 14.50
CA TYR A 137 -7.84 9.10 13.38
C TYR A 137 -6.48 9.60 12.95
N LEU A 138 -5.53 9.77 13.89
CA LEU A 138 -4.13 10.01 13.55
C LEU A 138 -3.62 8.92 12.61
N VAL A 139 -3.79 7.65 13.00
CA VAL A 139 -3.27 6.53 12.20
C VAL A 139 -4.01 6.38 10.87
N THR A 140 -5.35 6.38 10.88
CA THR A 140 -6.16 6.12 9.67
C THR A 140 -6.17 7.26 8.66
N ARG A 141 -6.12 8.51 9.12
CA ARG A 141 -6.27 9.69 8.24
C ARG A 141 -4.95 10.35 7.89
N THR A 142 -3.89 10.09 8.65
CA THR A 142 -2.58 10.70 8.41
C THR A 142 -1.52 9.63 8.21
N LEU A 143 -1.24 8.79 9.21
CA LEU A 143 -0.04 7.95 9.19
C LEU A 143 -0.09 6.86 8.11
N VAL A 144 -1.21 6.13 7.99
CA VAL A 144 -1.39 5.12 6.94
C VAL A 144 -1.35 5.75 5.54
N PRO A 145 -2.09 6.83 5.25
CA PRO A 145 -2.01 7.51 3.96
C PRO A 145 -0.61 8.01 3.58
N GLU A 146 0.14 8.60 4.52
CA GLU A 146 1.53 9.03 4.28
C GLU A 146 2.42 7.83 3.89
N GLN A 147 2.31 6.72 4.62
CA GLN A 147 3.09 5.52 4.32
C GLN A 147 2.68 4.81 3.02
N VAL A 148 1.39 4.85 2.66
CA VAL A 148 0.91 4.34 1.37
C VAL A 148 1.44 5.20 0.23
N ALA A 149 1.41 6.53 0.39
CA ALA A 149 1.95 7.46 -0.60
C ALA A 149 3.46 7.26 -0.80
N GLU A 150 4.22 7.15 0.29
CA GLU A 150 5.65 6.86 0.28
C GLU A 150 5.96 5.55 -0.46
N ASN A 151 5.25 4.47 -0.11
CA ASN A 151 5.38 3.17 -0.74
C ASN A 151 5.17 3.25 -2.26
N ARG A 152 4.11 3.94 -2.69
CA ARG A 152 3.79 4.09 -4.12
C ARG A 152 4.85 4.90 -4.87
N ASP A 153 5.38 5.93 -4.24
CA ASP A 153 6.43 6.75 -4.84
C ASP A 153 7.75 5.97 -4.96
N MET A 154 8.11 5.16 -3.95
CA MET A 154 9.26 4.22 -4.00
C MET A 154 9.10 3.22 -5.16
N MET A 155 7.94 2.57 -5.28
CA MET A 155 7.66 1.64 -6.37
C MET A 155 7.77 2.29 -7.75
N ALA A 156 7.21 3.49 -7.90
CA ALA A 156 7.28 4.24 -9.15
C ALA A 156 8.73 4.53 -9.55
N ARG A 157 9.57 4.97 -8.60
CA ARG A 157 10.99 5.23 -8.84
C ARG A 157 11.76 3.96 -9.20
N LEU A 158 11.53 2.87 -8.46
CA LEU A 158 12.23 1.60 -8.69
C LEU A 158 11.87 1.03 -10.08
N TYR A 159 10.59 1.11 -10.46
CA TYR A 159 10.17 0.72 -11.79
C TYR A 159 10.82 1.59 -12.87
N GLU A 160 10.81 2.93 -12.72
CA GLU A 160 11.35 3.86 -13.71
C GLU A 160 12.85 3.60 -13.96
N ARG A 161 13.62 3.30 -12.91
CA ARG A 161 15.05 2.98 -13.01
C ARG A 161 15.33 1.64 -13.68
N ARG A 162 14.43 0.65 -13.55
CA ARG A 162 14.68 -0.76 -13.93
C ARG A 162 13.62 -1.36 -14.85
N LYS A 163 13.06 -0.56 -15.77
CA LYS A 163 12.05 -1.01 -16.76
C LYS A 163 12.48 -2.22 -17.60
N HIS A 164 13.79 -2.47 -17.72
CA HIS A 164 14.39 -3.56 -18.49
C HIS A 164 14.43 -4.88 -17.72
N LEU A 165 14.43 -4.84 -16.39
CA LEU A 165 14.37 -6.04 -15.58
C LEU A 165 12.92 -6.50 -15.53
N ALA A 166 12.71 -7.80 -15.74
CA ALA A 166 11.42 -8.43 -15.58
C ALA A 166 11.06 -8.59 -14.09
N ILE A 167 11.34 -7.56 -13.28
CA ILE A 167 10.92 -7.49 -11.89
C ILE A 167 9.41 -7.35 -11.91
N ARG A 168 8.73 -8.46 -11.67
CA ARG A 168 7.36 -8.42 -11.18
C ARG A 168 7.45 -8.01 -9.71
N MET A 169 7.58 -6.70 -9.48
CA MET A 169 7.32 -6.16 -8.16
C MET A 169 5.82 -6.34 -7.88
N VAL A 170 5.46 -7.51 -7.35
CA VAL A 170 4.18 -7.69 -6.64
C VAL A 170 4.45 -7.29 -5.22
N TRP A 171 4.70 -6.02 -5.01
CA TRP A 171 4.92 -5.52 -3.68
C TRP A 171 4.11 -4.27 -3.58
N ARG A 172 3.30 -4.24 -2.54
CA ARG A 172 2.13 -3.41 -2.47
C ARG A 172 1.82 -3.40 -0.99
N TYR A 173 1.29 -2.30 -0.48
CA TYR A 173 0.76 -2.29 0.89
C TYR A 173 -0.41 -3.29 1.06
N ASP A 174 -0.94 -3.86 -0.03
CA ASP A 174 -1.92 -4.94 -0.03
C ASP A 174 -1.36 -6.33 0.38
N MET A 175 -0.03 -6.52 0.42
CA MET A 175 0.56 -7.80 0.88
C MET A 175 0.34 -8.06 2.38
N LEU A 176 -0.08 -7.04 3.12
CA LEU A 176 -0.43 -7.15 4.55
C LEU A 176 -1.86 -7.66 4.78
N GLY A 177 -2.64 -7.92 3.72
CA GLY A 177 -4.00 -8.47 3.80
C GLY A 177 -4.28 -9.54 2.76
N GLU A 178 -5.27 -10.40 3.02
CA GLU A 178 -5.70 -11.41 2.05
C GLU A 178 -6.21 -10.73 0.77
N TRP A 179 -5.73 -11.22 -0.38
CA TRP A 179 -6.17 -10.75 -1.69
C TRP A 179 -7.66 -11.06 -1.87
N ARG A 180 -8.51 -10.02 -1.91
CA ARG A 180 -9.88 -10.16 -2.43
C ARG A 180 -9.81 -10.23 -3.95
N GLY A 181 -9.45 -11.40 -4.47
CA GLY A 181 -9.29 -11.63 -5.91
C GLY A 181 -10.59 -11.39 -6.71
N GLU A 182 -10.44 -11.09 -8.01
CA GLU A 182 -11.55 -11.14 -8.96
C GLU A 182 -12.11 -12.57 -9.01
N GLY A 183 -13.31 -12.78 -8.48
CA GLY A 183 -14.02 -14.07 -8.52
C GLY A 183 -14.34 -14.69 -7.17
N VAL A 184 -13.80 -14.17 -6.07
CA VAL A 184 -14.41 -14.42 -4.75
C VAL A 184 -15.49 -13.38 -4.60
N ALA A 185 -16.75 -13.78 -4.76
CA ALA A 185 -17.87 -12.96 -4.34
C ALA A 185 -17.63 -12.62 -2.88
N SER A 186 -17.18 -11.40 -2.63
CA SER A 186 -17.25 -10.82 -1.31
C SER A 186 -18.73 -10.81 -0.97
N VAL A 187 -19.14 -11.69 -0.05
CA VAL A 187 -20.13 -11.26 0.91
C VAL A 187 -19.51 -9.99 1.48
N PRO A 188 -20.08 -8.79 1.26
CA PRO A 188 -19.64 -7.62 2.01
C PRO A 188 -19.65 -8.00 3.49
N PRO A 189 -18.90 -7.35 4.40
CA PRO A 189 -19.35 -7.40 5.79
C PRO A 189 -20.83 -7.01 5.73
N THR A 190 -21.73 -7.96 6.00
CA THR A 190 -23.15 -7.69 5.94
C THR A 190 -23.36 -6.73 7.08
N VAL A 191 -23.37 -5.46 6.72
CA VAL A 191 -23.85 -4.42 7.60
C VAL A 191 -25.34 -4.66 7.56
N ASP A 192 -25.82 -5.42 8.54
CA ASP A 192 -27.25 -5.46 8.78
C ASP A 192 -27.71 -4.01 9.01
N GLY A 193 -28.99 -3.73 8.82
CA GLY A 193 -29.57 -2.37 8.77
C GLY A 193 -29.28 -1.44 9.95
N ASP A 194 -28.53 -1.90 10.95
CA ASP A 194 -28.13 -1.24 12.19
C ASP A 194 -26.62 -0.89 12.28
N GLY A 195 -25.82 -1.09 11.22
CA GLY A 195 -24.46 -0.49 11.15
C GLY A 195 -23.29 -1.31 11.72
N ASN A 196 -23.46 -2.57 12.11
CA ASN A 196 -22.40 -3.41 12.68
C ASN A 196 -21.59 -4.20 11.62
N VAL A 197 -20.27 -4.31 11.81
CA VAL A 197 -19.38 -5.16 11.00
C VAL A 197 -19.31 -6.56 11.63
N ILE A 198 -19.87 -7.57 10.97
CA ILE A 198 -19.87 -8.97 11.44
C ILE A 198 -18.46 -9.57 11.32
N GLY A 199 -17.73 -9.62 12.44
CA GLY A 199 -16.72 -10.64 12.71
C GLY A 199 -17.40 -11.82 13.41
N SER A 200 -17.03 -13.05 13.05
CA SER A 200 -17.63 -14.30 13.56
C SER A 200 -17.76 -14.34 15.09
N GLY A 201 -19.00 -14.41 15.62
CA GLY A 201 -19.31 -15.00 16.93
C GLY A 201 -20.17 -14.19 17.92
N VAL A 202 -21.32 -14.78 18.28
CA VAL A 202 -22.20 -14.62 19.46
C VAL A 202 -23.32 -13.56 19.38
N GLU A 203 -24.55 -14.08 19.21
CA GLU A 203 -25.84 -13.40 19.28
C GLU A 203 -26.13 -12.84 20.68
N TYR A 204 -26.58 -11.58 20.76
CA TYR A 204 -27.50 -11.12 21.81
C TYR A 204 -28.45 -10.05 21.22
N ALA A 205 -29.74 -10.28 21.40
CA ALA A 205 -30.84 -9.43 20.96
C ALA A 205 -31.12 -8.28 21.93
N GLY A 206 -31.59 -7.13 21.41
CA GLY A 206 -32.23 -6.08 22.19
C GLY A 206 -32.30 -4.70 21.52
N GLU A 207 -33.39 -4.45 20.80
CA GLU A 207 -34.08 -3.18 20.43
C GLU A 207 -33.79 -1.94 21.32
N THR A 208 -33.80 -0.65 20.92
CA THR A 208 -34.67 0.10 19.98
C THR A 208 -34.12 1.53 19.70
N ALA A 209 -34.67 2.16 18.66
CA ALA A 209 -34.30 3.41 17.99
C ALA A 209 -34.50 4.77 18.74
N SER A 210 -33.79 5.81 18.26
CA SER A 210 -34.31 7.19 18.00
C SER A 210 -33.21 8.04 17.33
N ARG A 211 -33.32 8.46 16.06
CA ARG A 211 -33.92 9.72 15.51
C ARG A 211 -33.40 11.04 16.12
N TYR A 212 -33.11 11.99 15.22
CA TYR A 212 -32.65 13.40 15.32
C TYR A 212 -31.16 13.56 14.91
N GLY A 213 -30.75 14.46 14.03
CA GLY A 213 -31.45 15.53 13.31
C GLY A 213 -30.53 16.11 12.24
N ASP A 214 -31.18 16.58 11.18
CA ASP A 214 -30.70 17.34 10.04
C ASP A 214 -29.90 18.58 10.47
N GLY A 215 -28.76 18.82 9.85
CA GLY A 215 -27.85 19.91 10.18
C GLY A 215 -26.83 20.12 9.07
N ASP A 216 -27.17 21.02 8.15
CA ASP A 216 -26.30 21.54 7.09
C ASP A 216 -24.94 21.99 7.64
N VAL A 217 -23.87 21.28 7.28
CA VAL A 217 -22.49 21.65 7.59
C VAL A 217 -21.94 22.46 6.41
N GLU A 218 -21.89 23.78 6.59
CA GLU A 218 -21.15 24.68 5.71
C GLU A 218 -19.67 24.25 5.62
N MET A 219 -19.22 23.88 4.41
CA MET A 219 -17.80 23.73 4.10
C MET A 219 -17.13 25.10 4.14
N ARG A 220 -16.47 25.41 5.27
CA ARG A 220 -15.70 26.65 5.45
C ARG A 220 -14.21 26.39 5.22
N ASP A 221 -13.75 26.92 4.09
CA ASP A 221 -12.44 27.50 3.76
C ASP A 221 -11.16 26.86 4.33
N ALA A 222 -10.42 26.27 3.39
CA ALA A 222 -9.09 25.71 3.53
C ALA A 222 -7.98 26.78 3.47
N ASP A 223 -8.02 27.77 4.37
CA ASP A 223 -6.93 28.73 4.54
C ASP A 223 -5.91 28.23 5.57
N ALA A 224 -5.07 27.29 5.14
CA ALA A 224 -3.93 26.79 5.91
C ALA A 224 -2.66 27.59 5.58
N HIS A 225 -2.53 28.77 6.20
CA HIS A 225 -1.23 29.42 6.39
C HIS A 225 -0.86 29.45 7.88
N ILE A 226 -0.06 28.43 8.26
CA ILE A 226 1.15 28.49 9.09
C ILE A 226 1.11 29.57 10.20
N ASN A 227 0.55 29.22 11.35
CA ASN A 227 0.93 29.76 12.66
C ASN A 227 0.38 28.83 13.76
N GLY A 228 1.27 28.03 14.39
CA GLY A 228 0.99 27.24 15.59
C GLY A 228 0.84 25.72 15.34
N ASN A 229 1.88 24.96 15.71
CA ASN A 229 1.96 23.49 15.70
C ASN A 229 0.97 22.81 16.68
N ALA A 230 -0.32 23.12 16.59
CA ALA A 230 -1.36 22.36 17.28
C ALA A 230 -1.76 21.19 16.39
N TRP A 231 -1.79 19.98 16.95
CA TRP A 231 -2.40 18.85 16.25
C TRP A 231 -3.83 19.20 15.88
N LYS A 232 -4.17 19.01 14.60
CA LYS A 232 -5.55 19.13 14.12
C LYS A 232 -5.93 17.82 13.46
N ARG A 233 -6.91 17.14 14.06
CA ARG A 233 -7.53 15.95 13.48
C ARG A 233 -7.86 16.23 12.01
N ARG A 234 -7.33 15.41 11.11
CA ARG A 234 -7.65 15.52 9.68
C ARG A 234 -9.11 15.08 9.48
N THR A 235 -9.87 15.85 8.70
CA THR A 235 -11.23 15.47 8.31
C THR A 235 -11.18 14.22 7.45
N LEU A 236 -12.21 13.36 7.55
CA LEU A 236 -12.36 12.23 6.64
C LEU A 236 -12.36 12.72 5.19
N MET A 237 -11.59 12.05 4.35
CA MET A 237 -11.50 12.34 2.93
C MET A 237 -12.10 11.17 2.15
N PRO A 238 -13.37 11.24 1.69
CA PRO A 238 -14.05 10.11 1.04
C PRO A 238 -13.32 9.63 -0.22
N ASN A 239 -12.60 10.53 -0.89
CA ASN A 239 -11.77 10.27 -2.06
C ASN A 239 -10.30 9.97 -1.69
N ILE A 240 -10.01 9.51 -0.47
CA ILE A 240 -8.64 9.20 -0.03
C ILE A 240 -7.98 8.12 -0.89
N ILE A 241 -8.71 7.05 -1.19
CA ILE A 241 -8.20 5.97 -2.01
C ILE A 241 -7.85 6.44 -3.42
N PRO A 242 -8.76 7.04 -4.22
CA PRO A 242 -8.41 7.56 -5.53
C PRO A 242 -7.26 8.59 -5.48
N THR A 243 -7.19 9.39 -4.42
CA THR A 243 -6.10 10.35 -4.19
C THR A 243 -4.74 9.66 -4.00
N LEU A 244 -4.68 8.58 -3.21
CA LEU A 244 -3.45 7.83 -2.97
C LEU A 244 -3.01 7.02 -4.18
N ILE A 245 -3.96 6.48 -4.94
CA ILE A 245 -3.66 5.59 -6.07
C ILE A 245 -3.51 6.34 -7.40
N ALA A 246 -3.81 7.64 -7.42
CA ALA A 246 -3.66 8.49 -8.59
C ALA A 246 -2.28 8.34 -9.20
N ALA A 247 -2.23 8.24 -10.52
CA ALA A 247 -0.96 8.25 -11.24
C ALA A 247 -0.29 9.63 -11.07
N PRO A 248 1.06 9.70 -11.10
CA PRO A 248 1.76 10.97 -11.08
C PRO A 248 1.36 11.84 -12.28
N LYS A 249 1.67 13.14 -12.22
CA LYS A 249 1.42 14.08 -13.32
C LYS A 249 2.06 13.56 -14.61
N GLY A 250 1.26 13.33 -15.65
CA GLY A 250 1.69 12.70 -16.91
C GLY A 250 1.34 11.21 -17.04
N GLY A 251 0.82 10.60 -15.97
CA GLY A 251 0.40 9.20 -15.96
C GLY A 251 1.57 8.22 -15.94
N TRP A 252 1.24 6.93 -16.02
CA TRP A 252 2.24 5.87 -16.14
C TRP A 252 2.80 5.79 -17.55
N THR A 253 4.13 5.76 -17.67
CA THR A 253 4.85 5.82 -18.96
C THR A 253 4.55 4.65 -19.90
N THR A 254 4.16 3.49 -19.38
CA THR A 254 3.81 2.31 -20.21
C THR A 254 2.55 1.62 -19.70
N HIS A 255 1.87 0.88 -20.58
CA HIS A 255 0.74 0.03 -20.21
C HIS A 255 1.14 -1.01 -19.15
N ALA A 256 2.34 -1.60 -19.25
CA ALA A 256 2.83 -2.56 -18.27
C ALA A 256 2.99 -1.95 -16.86
N VAL A 257 3.51 -0.72 -16.77
CA VAL A 257 3.56 0.04 -15.50
C VAL A 257 2.14 0.25 -14.99
N ARG A 258 1.24 0.72 -15.86
CA ARG A 258 -0.15 1.01 -15.49
C ARG A 258 -0.83 -0.20 -14.88
N GLU A 259 -0.72 -1.35 -15.52
CA GLU A 259 -1.29 -2.62 -15.03
C GLU A 259 -0.68 -3.06 -13.70
N ARG A 260 0.62 -2.88 -13.50
CA ARG A 260 1.31 -3.26 -12.25
C ARG A 260 1.05 -2.29 -11.11
N MET A 261 0.81 -1.02 -11.41
CA MET A 261 0.48 0.04 -10.45
C MET A 261 -1.02 0.17 -10.17
N LYS A 262 -1.85 -0.71 -10.78
CA LYS A 262 -3.28 -0.81 -10.46
C LYS A 262 -3.44 -1.12 -8.98
N HIS A 263 -4.36 -0.41 -8.37
CA HIS A 263 -4.75 -0.66 -7.01
C HIS A 263 -5.68 -1.87 -6.92
N HIS A 264 -5.49 -2.67 -5.87
CA HIS A 264 -6.37 -3.77 -5.53
C HIS A 264 -7.00 -3.48 -4.17
N PRO A 265 -8.33 -3.57 -4.03
CA PRO A 265 -9.01 -3.36 -2.76
C PRO A 265 -8.45 -4.23 -1.64
N THR A 266 -8.20 -3.61 -0.48
CA THR A 266 -7.63 -4.28 0.70
C THR A 266 -8.48 -4.01 1.94
N ALA A 267 -8.21 -4.73 3.03
CA ALA A 267 -8.80 -4.40 4.34
C ALA A 267 -8.32 -3.02 4.88
N LEU A 268 -7.12 -2.57 4.49
CA LEU A 268 -6.59 -1.25 4.88
C LEU A 268 -7.43 -0.11 4.30
N ASP A 269 -8.01 -0.30 3.12
CA ASP A 269 -8.90 0.66 2.47
C ASP A 269 -10.12 0.96 3.35
N ALA A 270 -10.68 -0.06 3.99
CA ALA A 270 -11.81 0.10 4.89
C ALA A 270 -11.44 0.95 6.13
N TYR A 271 -10.23 0.80 6.65
CA TYR A 271 -9.76 1.60 7.80
C TYR A 271 -9.62 3.08 7.46
N MET A 272 -9.17 3.42 6.24
CA MET A 272 -9.07 4.81 5.79
C MET A 272 -10.43 5.47 5.53
N LEU A 273 -11.51 4.68 5.44
CA LEU A 273 -12.87 5.15 5.16
C LEU A 273 -13.76 5.17 6.42
N LEU A 274 -13.20 4.99 7.61
CA LEU A 274 -13.94 5.05 8.88
C LEU A 274 -14.40 6.50 9.17
N SER A 275 -15.72 6.69 9.15
CA SER A 275 -16.40 7.93 9.51
C SER A 275 -16.48 8.14 11.02
N ASP A 276 -16.53 9.40 11.46
CA ASP A 276 -16.67 9.74 12.87
C ASP A 276 -17.93 9.10 13.49
N GLU A 277 -19.03 9.06 12.74
CA GLU A 277 -20.31 8.50 13.17
C GLU A 277 -20.21 6.99 13.40
N ALA A 278 -19.69 6.24 12.43
CA ALA A 278 -19.51 4.80 12.56
C ALA A 278 -18.65 4.44 13.78
N VAL A 279 -17.55 5.16 14.01
CA VAL A 279 -16.67 4.94 15.15
C VAL A 279 -17.35 5.31 16.47
N SER A 280 -18.17 6.36 16.49
CA SER A 280 -18.89 6.80 17.69
C SER A 280 -19.81 5.71 18.25
N THR A 281 -20.33 4.83 17.37
CA THR A 281 -21.21 3.71 17.77
C THR A 281 -20.45 2.50 18.34
N TRP A 282 -19.13 2.46 18.22
CA TRP A 282 -18.36 1.32 18.68
C TRP A 282 -18.28 1.24 20.21
N SER A 283 -18.37 0.03 20.73
CA SER A 283 -18.01 -0.23 22.13
C SER A 283 -16.55 0.12 22.40
N ASP A 284 -16.22 0.49 23.64
CA ASP A 284 -14.85 0.83 24.03
C ASP A 284 -13.85 -0.29 23.73
N GLN A 285 -14.29 -1.54 23.94
CA GLN A 285 -13.48 -2.72 23.64
C GLN A 285 -13.21 -2.84 22.13
N ASN A 286 -14.22 -2.61 21.29
CA ASN A 286 -14.05 -2.63 19.85
C ASN A 286 -13.10 -1.51 19.39
N LEU A 287 -13.31 -0.28 19.88
CA LEU A 287 -12.43 0.86 19.58
C LEU A 287 -10.97 0.56 19.94
N LEU A 288 -10.71 0.01 21.14
CA LEU A 288 -9.36 -0.35 21.56
C LEU A 288 -8.75 -1.44 20.67
N CYS A 289 -9.49 -2.51 20.37
CA CYS A 289 -9.03 -3.60 19.51
C CYS A 289 -8.73 -3.12 18.08
N MET A 290 -9.64 -2.33 17.49
CA MET A 290 -9.47 -1.80 16.15
C MET A 290 -8.32 -0.80 16.07
N THR A 291 -8.18 0.10 17.05
CA THR A 291 -7.05 1.04 17.12
C THR A 291 -5.72 0.29 17.21
N ALA A 292 -5.66 -0.76 18.04
CA ALA A 292 -4.47 -1.61 18.16
C ALA A 292 -4.12 -2.31 16.84
N GLN A 293 -5.11 -2.89 16.17
CA GLN A 293 -4.92 -3.55 14.88
C GLN A 293 -4.44 -2.57 13.81
N ILE A 294 -5.03 -1.38 13.74
CA ILE A 294 -4.67 -0.37 12.75
C ILE A 294 -3.26 0.19 13.00
N ALA A 295 -2.87 0.40 14.26
CA ALA A 295 -1.51 0.80 14.62
C ALA A 295 -0.46 -0.25 14.23
N LEU A 296 -0.79 -1.54 14.40
CA LEU A 296 0.04 -2.65 13.95
C LEU A 296 0.19 -2.68 12.42
N GLN A 297 -0.90 -2.49 11.68
CA GLN A 297 -0.86 -2.42 10.21
C GLN A 297 0.02 -1.26 9.72
N TRP A 298 -0.04 -0.11 10.38
CA TRP A 298 0.84 1.01 10.08
C TRP A 298 2.32 0.67 10.32
N GLN A 299 2.65 0.03 11.45
CA GLN A 299 4.01 -0.43 11.74
C GLN A 299 4.54 -1.38 10.66
N TRP A 300 3.73 -2.35 10.24
CA TRP A 300 4.10 -3.28 9.17
C TRP A 300 4.34 -2.55 7.85
N LEU A 301 3.50 -1.58 7.51
CA LEU A 301 3.68 -0.79 6.30
C LEU A 301 4.98 0.03 6.34
N ARG A 302 5.28 0.66 7.48
CA ARG A 302 6.53 1.38 7.69
C ARG A 302 7.75 0.45 7.54
N LYS A 303 7.74 -0.71 8.18
CA LYS A 303 8.82 -1.71 8.06
C LYS A 303 9.01 -2.15 6.61
N ASN A 304 7.93 -2.36 5.87
CA ASN A 304 8.00 -2.70 4.46
C ASN A 304 8.65 -1.56 3.64
N ASN A 305 8.32 -0.31 3.93
CA ASN A 305 8.95 0.86 3.28
C ASN A 305 10.45 0.95 3.62
N GLU A 306 10.85 0.63 4.85
CA GLU A 306 12.25 0.58 5.27
C GLU A 306 13.02 -0.50 4.48
N ILE A 307 12.47 -1.73 4.39
CA ILE A 307 13.04 -2.81 3.56
C ILE A 307 13.14 -2.37 2.10
N PHE A 308 12.16 -1.63 1.60
CA PHE A 308 12.17 -1.09 0.26
C PHE A 308 13.30 -0.11 -0.01
N ALA A 309 13.48 0.84 0.92
CA ALA A 309 14.56 1.80 0.84
C ALA A 309 15.92 1.09 0.88
N GLU A 310 16.07 0.06 1.71
CA GLU A 310 17.29 -0.75 1.77
C GLU A 310 17.54 -1.53 0.47
N MET A 311 16.51 -2.15 -0.11
CA MET A 311 16.62 -2.80 -1.43
C MET A 311 16.96 -1.81 -2.54
N GLU A 312 16.46 -0.57 -2.46
CA GLU A 312 16.82 0.53 -3.34
C GLU A 312 18.29 0.99 -3.19
N VAL A 313 19.02 0.53 -2.18
CA VAL A 313 20.45 0.86 -2.03
C VAL A 313 21.34 -0.36 -2.23
N TYR A 314 21.00 -1.48 -1.58
CA TYR A 314 21.87 -2.66 -1.46
C TYR A 314 21.36 -3.88 -2.24
N GLY A 315 20.04 -4.09 -2.28
CA GLY A 315 19.44 -5.30 -2.86
C GLY A 315 19.35 -5.32 -4.39
N TYR A 316 19.92 -4.32 -5.07
CA TYR A 316 19.76 -4.20 -6.51
C TYR A 316 20.51 -5.23 -7.33
N GLU A 317 21.67 -5.68 -6.87
CA GLU A 317 22.45 -6.73 -7.57
C GLU A 317 21.75 -8.09 -7.47
N GLU A 318 21.04 -8.34 -6.36
CA GLU A 318 20.27 -9.57 -6.13
C GLU A 318 18.97 -9.61 -6.96
N LEU A 319 18.44 -8.46 -7.35
CA LEU A 319 17.27 -8.33 -8.23
C LEU A 319 17.62 -8.39 -9.74
N ASP A 320 18.91 -8.43 -10.08
CA ASP A 320 19.39 -8.49 -11.47
C ASP A 320 19.35 -9.91 -12.05
N CYS A 321 18.95 -10.91 -11.25
CA CYS A 321 18.61 -12.25 -11.74
C CYS A 321 17.53 -12.15 -12.82
N LYS A 322 17.70 -12.90 -13.91
CA LYS A 322 16.70 -12.88 -14.98
C LYS A 322 15.39 -13.48 -14.48
N ALA A 323 14.24 -13.07 -15.02
CA ALA A 323 12.94 -13.61 -14.57
C ALA A 323 12.80 -15.13 -14.74
N ASP A 324 13.60 -15.75 -15.62
CA ASP A 324 13.74 -17.20 -15.80
C ASP A 324 14.58 -17.88 -14.69
N GLU A 325 15.29 -17.12 -13.87
CA GLU A 325 16.08 -17.58 -12.73
C GLU A 325 15.33 -17.40 -11.38
N CYS A 326 14.14 -16.77 -11.40
CA CYS A 326 13.28 -16.64 -10.23
C CYS A 326 12.26 -17.79 -10.14
N ASP A 327 12.46 -18.71 -9.20
CA ASP A 327 11.64 -19.92 -9.02
C ASP A 327 10.13 -19.64 -8.97
N TRP A 328 9.71 -18.60 -8.26
CA TRP A 328 8.29 -18.24 -8.14
C TRP A 328 7.65 -17.77 -9.47
N ILE A 329 8.42 -17.19 -10.39
CA ILE A 329 7.94 -16.79 -11.73
C ILE A 329 7.80 -18.02 -12.61
N VAL A 330 8.75 -18.94 -12.52
CA VAL A 330 8.70 -20.24 -13.19
C VAL A 330 7.46 -21.01 -12.72
N ASP A 331 7.15 -20.97 -11.43
CA ASP A 331 5.99 -21.62 -10.84
C ASP A 331 4.66 -21.00 -11.27
N ASP A 332 4.51 -19.66 -11.27
CA ASP A 332 3.30 -19.00 -11.80
C ASP A 332 3.09 -19.28 -13.29
N ALA A 333 4.17 -19.29 -14.07
CA ALA A 333 4.13 -19.63 -15.49
C ALA A 333 3.76 -21.11 -15.74
N ARG A 334 4.26 -22.04 -14.92
CA ARG A 334 3.88 -23.47 -14.94
C ARG A 334 2.43 -23.66 -14.56
N LYS A 335 1.97 -23.01 -13.49
CA LYS A 335 0.58 -23.06 -13.01
C LYS A 335 -0.41 -22.55 -14.06
N LYS A 336 -0.10 -21.43 -14.72
CA LYS A 336 -0.91 -20.88 -15.83
C LYS A 336 -0.94 -21.77 -17.07
N ARG A 337 0.09 -22.59 -17.28
CA ARG A 337 0.17 -23.56 -18.38
C ARG A 337 -0.47 -24.91 -18.02
N GLY A 338 -0.98 -25.08 -16.81
CA GLY A 338 -1.54 -26.36 -16.34
C GLY A 338 -0.49 -27.46 -16.21
N VAL A 339 0.79 -27.09 -16.04
CA VAL A 339 1.87 -28.06 -15.82
C VAL A 339 1.90 -28.38 -14.33
N ALA A 340 1.70 -29.66 -13.99
CA ALA A 340 1.79 -30.14 -12.62
C ALA A 340 3.18 -29.83 -12.04
N VAL A 341 3.20 -29.32 -10.80
CA VAL A 341 4.44 -29.11 -10.05
C VAL A 341 4.82 -30.47 -9.47
N ASP A 342 5.87 -31.09 -10.00
CA ASP A 342 6.47 -32.26 -9.37
C ASP A 342 7.10 -31.77 -8.06
N VAL A 343 6.49 -32.15 -6.94
CA VAL A 343 7.04 -31.94 -5.61
C VAL A 343 8.09 -33.04 -5.40
N PRO A 344 9.38 -32.71 -5.23
CA PRO A 344 10.37 -33.71 -4.90
C PRO A 344 10.10 -34.22 -3.47
N GLU A 345 10.12 -35.55 -3.32
CA GLU A 345 10.02 -36.26 -2.03
C GLU A 345 11.16 -35.93 -1.07
#